data_AF-A0A8C5LW19-F1
#
_entry.id   AF-A0A8C5LW19-F1
#
_cell.length_a   1.000
_cell.length_b   1.000
_cell.length_c   1.000
_cell.angle_alpha   90.00
_cell.angle_beta   90.00
_cell.angle_gamma   90.00
#
_symmetry.space_group_name_H-M   'P 1'
#
loop_
_entity.id
_entity.type
_entity.pdbx_description
1 polymer ?
#
loop_
_entity_poly.entity_id
_entity_poly.type
_entity_poly.pdbx_seq_one_letter_code
_entity_poly.pdbx_strand_id
1 'polypeptide(L)'
;MLPPSCVYSFTGLCLLFIAAPLPGHSHSLGRVSTNSTSLSYSTFLQFLKSHHKTYPAGSQTFHNRYKAFLESIQRQKYLNSFTTSSNASSEAYYGINQFSDLSAGEFARMYLRSHFTGNYETIEPGKSPASERSLPLRFDWRDKHVVMGVKNQMSCGGCWAFSVVGAVESAYAIQGHQLEDLSVQQVIDCSYMNSGCNGGSTVTALRWLNQTQAKLVRSSEYPFKAQSGICHYFSLSDFGVSIKGYEAYAFSRCEEEMMAKLVQYGPLTVIVDAVSWQDYLGGVIQHHCSSGHANHAVLVVGYDKTGDIPYWIIQNSWGTTWGVEGYVYVKMGNNVCDYYRMKKIPRGFRIRNTPTIGRNNPEMCRKWIAILNKCSLDLILLVIDEVGSD
;
A
#
# COMPACT_ATOMS: atom_id res chain seq x y z
N MET A 1 -28.84 66.06 6.58
CA MET A 1 -28.95 67.48 6.19
C MET A 1 -27.70 67.85 5.40
N LEU A 2 -27.84 68.05 4.08
CA LEU A 2 -26.94 68.84 3.21
C LEU A 2 -27.00 70.32 3.62
N PRO A 3 -26.11 71.28 3.21
CA PRO A 3 -25.45 71.46 1.89
C PRO A 3 -24.03 72.12 2.00
N PRO A 4 -23.47 72.97 1.08
CA PRO A 4 -23.46 73.09 -0.41
C PRO A 4 -22.01 73.09 -1.02
N SER A 5 -21.77 72.58 -2.23
CA SER A 5 -21.71 73.26 -3.57
C SER A 5 -20.42 74.01 -3.98
N CYS A 6 -19.74 73.44 -4.98
CA CYS A 6 -19.32 73.99 -6.29
C CYS A 6 -18.36 75.21 -6.50
N VAL A 7 -17.60 75.05 -7.62
CA VAL A 7 -17.06 76.01 -8.63
C VAL A 7 -15.68 76.65 -8.42
N TYR A 8 -14.74 76.38 -9.37
CA TYR A 8 -14.06 77.28 -10.34
C TYR A 8 -12.74 76.62 -10.81
N SER A 9 -12.56 76.13 -12.05
CA SER A 9 -12.46 76.72 -13.41
C SER A 9 -11.05 77.17 -13.87
N PHE A 10 -10.70 76.67 -15.08
CA PHE A 10 -9.81 77.22 -16.15
C PHE A 10 -8.29 77.31 -15.87
N THR A 11 -7.35 77.05 -16.80
CA THR A 11 -7.24 76.96 -18.28
C THR A 11 -6.19 75.86 -18.60
N GLY A 12 -6.07 75.16 -19.73
CA GLY A 12 -6.25 75.47 -21.15
C GLY A 12 -4.96 75.05 -21.88
N LEU A 13 -5.02 74.09 -22.81
CA LEU A 13 -4.56 74.27 -24.19
C LEU A 13 -4.77 72.99 -25.01
N CYS A 14 -5.40 73.19 -26.15
CA CYS A 14 -5.74 72.23 -27.17
C CYS A 14 -4.64 72.28 -28.25
N LEU A 15 -4.08 71.14 -28.65
CA LEU A 15 -3.43 70.99 -29.95
C LEU A 15 -3.86 69.65 -30.55
N LEU A 16 -4.79 69.76 -31.50
CA LEU A 16 -5.19 68.72 -32.44
C LEU A 16 -4.13 68.62 -33.54
N PHE A 17 -3.62 67.42 -33.79
CA PHE A 17 -3.14 67.02 -35.11
C PHE A 17 -3.87 65.74 -35.53
N ILE A 18 -4.52 65.82 -36.68
CA ILE A 18 -5.19 64.73 -37.39
C ILE A 18 -4.19 64.17 -38.41
N ALA A 19 -3.95 62.85 -38.41
CA ALA A 19 -3.50 62.10 -39.59
C ALA A 19 -3.90 60.61 -39.47
N ALA A 20 -4.23 60.03 -40.61
CA ALA A 20 -5.07 58.84 -40.85
C ALA A 20 -4.38 57.46 -40.60
N PRO A 21 -5.11 56.31 -40.70
CA PRO A 21 -4.73 55.00 -40.17
C PRO A 21 -4.03 54.09 -41.21
N LEU A 22 -3.34 53.02 -40.74
CA LEU A 22 -3.15 51.68 -41.36
C LEU A 22 -2.11 50.85 -40.52
N PRO A 23 -1.98 49.51 -40.66
CA PRO A 23 -2.76 48.47 -39.99
C PRO A 23 -1.94 47.56 -39.03
N GLY A 24 -2.63 46.99 -38.02
CA GLY A 24 -2.38 45.67 -37.43
C GLY A 24 -0.99 45.32 -36.89
N HIS A 25 -0.91 45.05 -35.57
CA HIS A 25 -0.38 43.80 -34.99
C HIS A 25 -0.80 43.74 -33.52
N SER A 26 -1.86 42.97 -33.24
CA SER A 26 -2.29 42.64 -31.88
C SER A 26 -1.33 41.62 -31.29
N HIS A 27 -0.39 42.05 -30.45
CA HIS A 27 0.21 41.17 -29.45
C HIS A 27 -0.59 41.27 -28.16
N SER A 28 -1.56 40.36 -28.05
CA SER A 28 -2.19 39.99 -26.79
C SER A 28 -1.10 39.48 -25.84
N LEU A 29 -0.84 40.24 -24.77
CA LEU A 29 -0.16 39.74 -23.59
C LEU A 29 -0.96 38.57 -23.03
N GLY A 30 -0.46 37.36 -23.26
CA GLY A 30 -1.01 36.14 -22.72
C GLY A 30 -1.04 36.19 -21.20
N ARG A 31 -2.22 35.96 -20.64
CA ARG A 31 -2.46 35.78 -19.20
C ARG A 31 -1.68 34.56 -18.72
N VAL A 32 -0.53 34.78 -18.09
CA VAL A 32 0.28 33.72 -17.48
C VAL A 32 -0.51 33.10 -16.33
N SER A 33 -0.73 31.79 -16.39
CA SER A 33 -1.33 30.98 -15.32
C SER A 33 -0.36 30.85 -14.13
N THR A 34 -0.25 31.87 -13.29
CA THR A 34 0.70 31.91 -12.15
C THR A 34 0.17 31.34 -10.83
N ASN A 35 -1.14 31.06 -10.70
CA ASN A 35 -1.73 30.71 -9.41
C ASN A 35 -1.58 29.23 -9.00
N SER A 36 -1.60 28.28 -9.95
CA SER A 36 -1.49 26.84 -9.62
C SER A 36 -0.05 26.43 -9.30
N THR A 37 0.91 26.94 -10.07
CA THR A 37 2.34 26.59 -9.96
C THR A 37 2.99 27.16 -8.70
N SER A 38 2.62 28.39 -8.31
CA SER A 38 3.12 29.03 -7.09
C SER A 38 2.57 28.36 -5.81
N LEU A 39 1.28 28.01 -5.82
CA LEU A 39 0.63 27.27 -4.73
C LEU A 39 1.23 25.86 -4.55
N SER A 40 1.58 25.19 -5.65
CA SER A 40 2.19 23.86 -5.58
C SER A 40 3.63 23.89 -5.03
N TYR A 41 4.39 24.95 -5.32
CA TYR A 41 5.75 25.12 -4.81
C TYR A 41 5.78 25.43 -3.31
N SER A 42 4.94 26.34 -2.83
CA SER A 42 4.85 26.63 -1.39
C SER A 42 4.40 25.40 -0.59
N THR A 43 3.45 24.63 -1.11
CA THR A 43 3.01 23.36 -0.51
C THR A 43 4.15 22.34 -0.45
N PHE A 44 4.98 22.25 -1.49
CA PHE A 44 6.17 21.38 -1.47
C PHE A 44 7.17 21.80 -0.39
N LEU A 45 7.47 23.09 -0.24
CA LEU A 45 8.37 23.56 0.82
C LEU A 45 7.81 23.26 2.22
N GLN A 46 6.48 23.38 2.41
CA GLN A 46 5.83 23.00 3.66
C GLN A 46 5.94 21.49 3.91
N PHE A 47 5.74 20.66 2.88
CA PHE A 47 5.94 19.22 2.95
C PHE A 47 7.38 18.85 3.37
N LEU A 48 8.39 19.50 2.77
CA LEU A 48 9.79 19.26 3.15
C LEU A 48 10.03 19.58 4.63
N LYS A 49 9.44 20.69 5.12
CA LYS A 49 9.54 21.08 6.53
C LYS A 49 8.82 20.08 7.46
N SER A 50 7.59 19.67 7.14
CA SER A 50 6.79 18.79 8.00
C SER A 50 7.32 17.37 8.07
N HIS A 51 8.01 16.89 7.03
CA HIS A 51 8.61 15.56 6.99
C HIS A 51 10.13 15.56 7.21
N HIS A 52 10.70 16.68 7.66
CA HIS A 52 12.13 16.83 7.93
C HIS A 52 13.04 16.41 6.75
N LYS A 53 12.63 16.74 5.52
CA LYS A 53 13.35 16.43 4.29
C LYS A 53 14.22 17.61 3.88
N THR A 54 15.49 17.34 3.56
CA THR A 54 16.44 18.37 3.10
C THR A 54 17.09 17.96 1.79
N TYR A 55 16.96 18.83 0.77
CA TYR A 55 17.61 18.65 -0.53
C TYR A 55 18.31 19.97 -0.91
N PRO A 56 19.54 19.95 -1.43
CA PRO A 56 20.23 21.18 -1.82
C PRO A 56 19.42 21.95 -2.86
N ALA A 57 19.14 23.23 -2.60
CA ALA A 57 18.38 24.07 -3.52
C ALA A 57 19.07 24.14 -4.88
N GLY A 58 18.30 24.06 -5.96
CA GLY A 58 18.82 24.05 -7.33
C GLY A 58 19.45 22.72 -7.79
N SER A 59 19.63 21.74 -6.90
CA SER A 59 20.17 20.43 -7.29
C SER A 59 19.21 19.62 -8.16
N GLN A 60 19.72 18.68 -8.95
CA GLN A 60 18.89 17.73 -9.70
C GLN A 60 17.96 16.93 -8.78
N THR A 61 18.44 16.54 -7.60
CA THR A 61 17.64 15.84 -6.59
C THR A 61 16.45 16.69 -6.15
N PHE A 62 16.66 17.98 -5.83
CA PHE A 62 15.57 18.87 -5.46
C PHE A 62 14.51 18.97 -6.57
N HIS A 63 14.93 19.14 -7.82
CA HIS A 63 14.03 19.20 -8.97
C HIS A 63 13.24 17.89 -9.17
N ASN A 64 13.91 16.74 -9.04
CA ASN A 64 13.26 15.43 -9.15
C ASN A 64 12.23 15.20 -8.03
N ARG A 65 12.56 15.57 -6.79
CA ARG A 65 11.67 15.46 -5.63
C ARG A 65 10.45 16.38 -5.77
N TYR A 66 10.65 17.61 -6.26
CA TYR A 66 9.53 18.50 -6.56
C TYR A 66 8.63 17.95 -7.67
N LYS A 67 9.22 17.40 -8.75
CA LYS A 67 8.45 16.76 -9.82
C LYS A 67 7.62 15.57 -9.31
N ALA A 68 8.24 14.68 -8.54
CA ALA A 68 7.57 13.54 -7.92
C ALA A 68 6.44 13.99 -6.99
N PHE A 69 6.63 15.08 -6.25
CA PHE A 69 5.59 15.70 -5.43
C PHE A 69 4.40 16.17 -6.26
N LEU A 70 4.63 16.86 -7.39
CA LEU A 70 3.52 17.25 -8.28
C LEU A 70 2.78 16.01 -8.85
N GLU A 71 3.51 14.94 -9.16
CA GLU A 71 2.93 13.67 -9.60
C GLU A 71 2.08 13.01 -8.50
N SER A 72 2.50 13.10 -7.23
CA SER A 72 1.73 12.57 -6.10
C SER A 72 0.41 13.30 -5.92
N ILE A 73 0.39 14.64 -6.01
CA ILE A 73 -0.86 15.43 -5.92
C ILE A 73 -1.86 15.01 -7.01
N GLN A 74 -1.37 14.77 -8.24
CA GLN A 74 -2.23 14.31 -9.33
C GLN A 74 -2.77 12.90 -9.07
N ARG A 75 -1.92 12.00 -8.59
CA ARG A 75 -2.30 10.61 -8.24
C ARG A 75 -3.34 10.58 -7.11
N GLN A 76 -3.14 11.37 -6.06
CA GLN A 76 -4.07 11.52 -4.93
C GLN A 76 -5.44 12.04 -5.41
N LYS A 77 -5.44 13.07 -6.27
CA LYS A 77 -6.69 13.59 -6.87
C LYS A 77 -7.41 12.52 -7.70
N TYR A 78 -6.67 11.73 -8.47
CA TYR A 78 -7.24 10.64 -9.24
C TYR A 78 -7.85 9.56 -8.33
N LEU A 79 -7.13 9.10 -7.31
CA LEU A 79 -7.62 8.08 -6.38
C LEU A 79 -8.85 8.55 -5.60
N ASN A 80 -8.86 9.80 -5.13
CA ASN A 80 -10.01 10.39 -4.43
C ASN A 80 -11.20 10.70 -5.37
N SER A 81 -11.03 10.65 -6.70
CA SER A 81 -12.15 10.89 -7.64
C SER A 81 -13.15 9.73 -7.69
N PHE A 82 -12.78 8.57 -7.15
CA PHE A 82 -13.65 7.40 -7.05
C PHE A 82 -14.50 7.42 -5.78
N THR A 83 -14.24 8.35 -4.87
CA THR A 83 -14.99 8.45 -3.62
C THR A 83 -16.41 8.92 -3.88
N THR A 84 -17.42 8.15 -3.47
CA THR A 84 -18.84 8.51 -3.65
C THR A 84 -19.36 9.27 -2.43
N SER A 85 -20.14 10.33 -2.67
CA SER A 85 -20.66 11.22 -1.62
C SER A 85 -21.59 10.54 -0.61
N SER A 86 -22.11 9.34 -0.91
CA SER A 86 -23.00 8.57 -0.03
C SER A 86 -22.28 7.80 1.08
N ASN A 87 -20.98 7.46 0.93
CA ASN A 87 -20.22 6.62 1.89
C ASN A 87 -18.77 7.12 2.13
N ALA A 88 -18.56 8.43 2.02
CA ALA A 88 -17.22 9.04 2.09
C ALA A 88 -16.45 8.75 3.40
N SER A 89 -17.13 8.40 4.49
CA SER A 89 -16.49 8.04 5.77
C SER A 89 -15.85 6.65 5.79
N SER A 90 -16.29 5.74 4.93
CA SER A 90 -15.84 4.34 4.91
C SER A 90 -14.90 4.04 3.75
N GLU A 91 -14.91 4.87 2.71
CA GLU A 91 -14.04 4.72 1.53
C GLU A 91 -12.62 5.21 1.81
N ALA A 92 -11.64 4.57 1.15
CA ALA A 92 -10.25 4.98 1.25
C ALA A 92 -10.05 6.43 0.77
N TYR A 93 -9.26 7.19 1.51
CA TYR A 93 -8.82 8.52 1.14
C TYR A 93 -7.29 8.61 1.12
N TYR A 94 -6.81 9.42 0.19
CA TYR A 94 -5.40 9.53 -0.17
C TYR A 94 -4.92 10.97 -0.07
N GLY A 95 -3.66 11.17 0.32
CA GLY A 95 -3.12 12.51 0.49
C GLY A 95 -1.62 12.54 0.72
N ILE A 96 -1.12 13.73 1.06
CA ILE A 96 0.31 13.97 1.28
C ILE A 96 0.78 13.17 2.51
N ASN A 97 1.83 12.38 2.32
CA ASN A 97 2.51 11.63 3.38
C ASN A 97 4.02 11.57 3.09
N GLN A 98 4.79 10.85 3.91
CA GLN A 98 6.26 10.79 3.84
C GLN A 98 6.84 10.29 2.50
N PHE A 99 6.01 9.71 1.61
CA PHE A 99 6.38 9.19 0.29
C PHE A 99 5.95 10.09 -0.86
N SER A 100 5.33 11.25 -0.58
CA SER A 100 4.83 12.15 -1.62
C SER A 100 5.93 12.75 -2.50
N ASP A 101 7.20 12.76 -2.07
CA ASP A 101 8.34 13.16 -2.90
C ASP A 101 8.98 12.01 -3.70
N LEU A 102 8.32 10.84 -3.77
CA LEU A 102 8.76 9.70 -4.56
C LEU A 102 7.80 9.48 -5.74
N SER A 103 8.37 9.29 -6.94
CA SER A 103 7.57 8.77 -8.06
C SER A 103 7.10 7.34 -7.75
N ALA A 104 6.01 6.88 -8.37
CA ALA A 104 5.51 5.52 -8.16
C ALA A 104 6.57 4.44 -8.48
N GLY A 105 7.42 4.68 -9.49
CA GLY A 105 8.49 3.77 -9.86
C GLY A 105 9.70 3.78 -8.90
N GLU A 106 10.00 4.92 -8.26
CA GLU A 106 10.97 4.95 -7.15
C GLU A 106 10.42 4.24 -5.92
N PHE A 107 9.17 4.54 -5.55
CA PHE A 107 8.49 3.91 -4.43
C PHE A 107 8.44 2.39 -4.58
N ALA A 108 7.99 1.88 -5.73
CA ALA A 108 7.96 0.44 -6.00
C ALA A 108 9.35 -0.21 -5.88
N ARG A 109 10.39 0.43 -6.43
CA ARG A 109 11.77 -0.08 -6.36
C ARG A 109 12.40 0.00 -4.97
N MET A 110 11.82 0.72 -4.02
CA MET A 110 12.39 0.82 -2.68
C MET A 110 11.57 0.00 -1.67
N TYR A 111 10.25 0.03 -1.78
CA TYR A 111 9.35 -0.48 -0.74
C TYR A 111 8.61 -1.76 -1.15
N LEU A 112 8.42 -2.03 -2.45
CA LEU A 112 7.59 -3.12 -2.98
C LEU A 112 8.45 -4.21 -3.63
N ARG A 113 9.37 -4.79 -2.85
CA ARG A 113 10.39 -5.75 -3.30
C ARG A 113 10.10 -7.20 -2.87
N SER A 114 8.84 -7.55 -2.67
CA SER A 114 8.44 -8.94 -2.44
C SER A 114 8.03 -9.63 -3.74
N HIS A 115 8.22 -10.95 -3.82
CA HIS A 115 7.78 -11.76 -4.94
C HIS A 115 7.36 -13.16 -4.50
N PHE A 116 6.54 -13.81 -5.33
CA PHE A 116 6.16 -15.20 -5.14
C PHE A 116 7.27 -16.16 -5.57
N THR A 117 7.55 -17.17 -4.74
CA THR A 117 8.42 -18.30 -5.08
C THR A 117 7.86 -19.61 -4.51
N GLY A 118 7.98 -20.71 -5.26
CA GLY A 118 7.67 -22.07 -4.79
C GLY A 118 6.39 -22.70 -5.35
N ASN A 119 6.24 -24.00 -5.07
CA ASN A 119 5.01 -24.75 -5.27
C ASN A 119 4.12 -24.56 -4.04
N TYR A 120 2.88 -24.13 -4.26
CA TYR A 120 1.89 -23.91 -3.21
C TYR A 120 0.86 -25.04 -3.26
N GLU A 121 0.35 -25.42 -2.09
CA GLU A 121 -0.86 -26.23 -2.03
C GLU A 121 -2.06 -25.35 -2.37
N THR A 122 -2.89 -25.83 -3.30
CA THR A 122 -4.11 -25.11 -3.67
C THR A 122 -5.22 -25.63 -2.78
N ILE A 123 -5.85 -24.76 -1.99
CA ILE A 123 -7.04 -25.13 -1.24
C ILE A 123 -8.23 -25.09 -2.19
N GLU A 124 -8.86 -26.25 -2.40
CA GLU A 124 -10.09 -26.35 -3.18
C GLU A 124 -11.28 -25.81 -2.36
N PRO A 125 -12.14 -24.94 -2.93
CA PRO A 125 -13.32 -24.41 -2.24
C PRO A 125 -14.24 -25.54 -1.74
N GLY A 126 -14.62 -25.50 -0.45
CA GLY A 126 -15.62 -26.40 0.13
C GLY A 126 -15.11 -27.76 0.63
N LYS A 127 -13.79 -27.96 0.73
CA LYS A 127 -13.20 -29.20 1.28
C LYS A 127 -12.56 -29.05 2.66
N SER A 128 -12.64 -27.87 3.29
CA SER A 128 -12.02 -27.67 4.60
C SER A 128 -13.02 -27.73 5.75
N PRO A 129 -12.62 -28.34 6.89
CA PRO A 129 -13.43 -28.40 8.11
C PRO A 129 -13.66 -27.03 8.77
N ALA A 130 -13.03 -25.96 8.28
CA ALA A 130 -13.32 -24.61 8.76
C ALA A 130 -14.74 -24.13 8.43
N SER A 131 -15.35 -24.66 7.36
CA SER A 131 -16.75 -24.39 7.01
C SER A 131 -17.77 -24.81 8.09
N GLU A 132 -17.36 -25.62 9.08
CA GLU A 132 -18.20 -26.06 10.19
C GLU A 132 -18.06 -25.21 11.47
N ARG A 133 -17.06 -24.31 11.55
CA ARG A 133 -16.84 -23.45 12.74
C ARG A 133 -17.46 -22.08 12.55
N SER A 134 -18.32 -21.67 13.49
CA SER A 134 -18.81 -20.28 13.52
C SER A 134 -17.67 -19.33 13.91
N LEU A 135 -17.11 -18.63 12.92
CA LEU A 135 -16.13 -17.57 13.15
C LEU A 135 -16.82 -16.29 13.66
N PRO A 136 -16.16 -15.50 14.53
CA PRO A 136 -16.71 -14.22 14.97
C PRO A 136 -16.84 -13.24 13.79
N LEU A 137 -17.73 -12.25 13.89
CA LEU A 137 -17.87 -11.22 12.85
C LEU A 137 -16.70 -10.24 12.82
N ARG A 138 -16.02 -10.05 13.95
CA ARG A 138 -14.81 -9.24 14.09
C ARG A 138 -13.79 -10.01 14.89
N PHE A 139 -12.54 -9.97 14.45
CA PHE A 139 -11.43 -10.57 15.16
C PHE A 139 -10.17 -9.74 14.93
N ASP A 140 -9.42 -9.47 15.99
CA ASP A 140 -8.19 -8.68 15.92
C ASP A 140 -7.17 -9.21 16.93
N TRP A 141 -6.03 -9.70 16.45
CA TRP A 141 -4.95 -10.20 17.33
C TRP A 141 -4.32 -9.09 18.19
N ARG A 142 -4.50 -7.81 17.82
CA ARG A 142 -4.04 -6.68 18.64
C ARG A 142 -4.76 -6.62 19.98
N ASP A 143 -6.04 -7.00 20.02
CA ASP A 143 -6.85 -7.05 21.25
C ASP A 143 -6.31 -8.08 22.26
N LYS A 144 -5.45 -9.00 21.82
CA LYS A 144 -4.80 -10.02 22.66
C LYS A 144 -3.35 -9.69 23.03
N HIS A 145 -2.84 -8.52 22.63
CA HIS A 145 -1.46 -8.09 22.89
C HIS A 145 -0.37 -9.04 22.39
N VAL A 146 -0.63 -9.78 21.30
CA VAL A 146 0.33 -10.70 20.68
C VAL A 146 0.90 -10.16 19.36
N VAL A 147 0.59 -8.93 18.98
CA VAL A 147 1.09 -8.30 17.75
C VAL A 147 2.09 -7.23 18.13
N MET A 148 3.34 -7.36 17.65
CA MET A 148 4.39 -6.36 17.86
C MET A 148 4.00 -5.01 17.25
N GLY A 149 4.50 -3.91 17.82
CA GLY A 149 4.29 -2.57 17.29
C GLY A 149 4.77 -2.41 15.84
N VAL A 150 4.14 -1.50 15.09
CA VAL A 150 4.50 -1.25 13.68
C VAL A 150 5.96 -0.82 13.54
N LYS A 151 6.72 -1.58 12.76
CA LYS A 151 8.12 -1.30 12.43
C LYS A 151 8.24 -0.48 11.13
N ASN A 152 9.46 -0.01 10.82
CA ASN A 152 9.75 0.75 9.60
C ASN A 152 10.93 0.16 8.82
N GLN A 153 10.67 -0.33 7.60
CA GLN A 153 11.68 -0.91 6.70
C GLN A 153 12.62 0.13 6.08
N MET A 154 12.33 1.43 6.24
CA MET A 154 13.11 2.53 5.68
C MET A 154 13.34 2.31 4.17
N SER A 155 14.50 2.63 3.63
CA SER A 155 14.83 2.45 2.21
C SER A 155 15.19 1.02 1.81
N CYS A 156 15.00 0.03 2.68
CA CYS A 156 15.29 -1.38 2.39
C CYS A 156 14.06 -2.08 1.80
N GLY A 157 14.23 -2.83 0.71
CA GLY A 157 13.21 -3.70 0.14
C GLY A 157 12.96 -4.98 0.96
N GLY A 158 12.91 -4.85 2.29
CA GLY A 158 12.88 -5.95 3.25
C GLY A 158 11.49 -6.38 3.71
N CYS A 159 10.40 -5.89 3.09
CA CYS A 159 9.02 -6.16 3.53
C CYS A 159 8.72 -7.64 3.75
N TRP A 160 9.30 -8.54 2.93
CA TRP A 160 9.22 -9.99 3.08
C TRP A 160 9.78 -10.51 4.42
N ALA A 161 10.86 -9.90 4.92
CA ALA A 161 11.46 -10.26 6.20
C ALA A 161 10.63 -9.71 7.36
N PHE A 162 10.16 -8.46 7.25
CA PHE A 162 9.30 -7.83 8.25
C PHE A 162 8.01 -8.63 8.48
N SER A 163 7.33 -9.06 7.41
CA SER A 163 6.10 -9.84 7.55
C SER A 163 6.35 -11.20 8.21
N VAL A 164 7.43 -11.91 7.82
CA VAL A 164 7.79 -13.20 8.39
C VAL A 164 8.14 -13.07 9.87
N VAL A 165 8.99 -12.10 10.23
CA VAL A 165 9.35 -11.87 11.65
C VAL A 165 8.12 -11.51 12.48
N GLY A 166 7.25 -10.62 11.99
CA GLY A 166 6.00 -10.28 12.71
C GLY A 166 5.10 -11.49 12.97
N ALA A 167 5.05 -12.45 12.02
CA ALA A 167 4.35 -13.71 12.22
C ALA A 167 5.03 -14.59 13.29
N VAL A 168 6.37 -14.70 13.28
CA VAL A 168 7.14 -15.48 14.28
C VAL A 168 6.95 -14.90 15.69
N GLU A 169 7.08 -13.57 15.83
CA GLU A 169 6.86 -12.84 17.09
C GLU A 169 5.46 -13.15 17.66
N SER A 170 4.45 -13.08 16.79
CA SER A 170 3.06 -13.33 17.20
C SER A 170 2.81 -14.80 17.55
N ALA A 171 3.34 -15.73 16.76
CA ALA A 171 3.22 -17.17 17.04
C ALA A 171 3.84 -17.53 18.39
N TYR A 172 4.99 -16.93 18.74
CA TYR A 172 5.64 -17.11 20.03
C TYR A 172 4.79 -16.60 21.19
N ALA A 173 4.24 -15.39 21.07
CA ALA A 173 3.36 -14.82 22.08
C ALA A 173 2.04 -15.61 22.24
N ILE A 174 1.47 -16.12 21.15
CA ILE A 174 0.23 -16.92 21.16
C ILE A 174 0.41 -18.23 21.94
N GLN A 175 1.62 -18.81 21.95
CA GLN A 175 1.95 -20.00 22.75
C GLN A 175 2.11 -19.73 24.25
N GLY A 176 1.90 -18.48 24.69
CA GLY A 176 1.96 -18.09 26.10
C GLY A 176 3.31 -17.53 26.54
N HIS A 177 4.24 -17.33 25.61
CA HIS A 177 5.50 -16.64 25.90
C HIS A 177 5.31 -15.12 25.88
N GLN A 178 6.32 -14.40 26.39
CA GLN A 178 6.37 -12.95 26.28
C GLN A 178 6.50 -12.54 24.80
N LEU A 179 5.78 -11.50 24.40
CA LEU A 179 5.95 -10.89 23.09
C LEU A 179 7.33 -10.22 23.01
N GLU A 180 8.17 -10.72 22.10
CA GLU A 180 9.58 -10.34 21.96
C GLU A 180 9.83 -9.63 20.62
N ASP A 181 10.66 -8.59 20.63
CA ASP A 181 11.09 -7.88 19.41
C ASP A 181 12.27 -8.63 18.78
N LEU A 182 12.02 -9.33 17.67
CA LEU A 182 12.97 -10.21 17.01
C LEU A 182 13.72 -9.50 15.86
N SER A 183 14.94 -9.97 15.58
CA SER A 183 15.81 -9.35 14.58
C SER A 183 15.33 -9.60 13.14
N VAL A 184 14.76 -8.56 12.53
CA VAL A 184 14.51 -8.52 11.08
C VAL A 184 15.83 -8.50 10.29
N GLN A 185 16.88 -7.87 10.85
CA GLN A 185 18.18 -7.80 10.19
C GLN A 185 18.81 -9.18 9.98
N GLN A 186 18.66 -10.08 10.97
CA GLN A 186 19.13 -11.44 10.86
C GLN A 186 18.48 -12.17 9.68
N VAL A 187 17.17 -12.02 9.50
CA VAL A 187 16.45 -12.63 8.35
C VAL A 187 16.92 -12.02 7.03
N ILE A 188 17.11 -10.71 6.97
CA ILE A 188 17.60 -10.00 5.77
C ILE A 188 19.00 -10.48 5.34
N ASP A 189 19.90 -10.68 6.30
CA ASP A 189 21.30 -11.00 6.02
C ASP A 189 21.54 -12.51 5.83
N CYS A 190 20.77 -13.36 6.51
CA CYS A 190 21.05 -14.79 6.61
C CYS A 190 20.17 -15.69 5.72
N SER A 191 19.00 -15.22 5.28
CA SER A 191 18.16 -15.96 4.33
C SER A 191 18.81 -15.97 2.94
N TYR A 192 19.82 -16.81 2.72
CA TYR A 192 20.74 -16.79 1.58
C TYR A 192 20.09 -17.04 0.20
N MET A 193 18.87 -17.58 0.15
CA MET A 193 18.10 -17.71 -1.10
C MET A 193 17.30 -16.43 -1.46
N ASN A 194 17.24 -15.45 -0.54
CA ASN A 194 16.70 -14.12 -0.77
C ASN A 194 17.83 -13.12 -1.05
N SER A 195 17.49 -11.91 -1.51
CA SER A 195 18.45 -10.89 -1.93
C SER A 195 18.56 -9.71 -0.95
N GLY A 196 18.32 -9.96 0.35
CA GLY A 196 18.34 -8.93 1.39
C GLY A 196 17.42 -7.74 1.07
N CYS A 197 17.96 -6.52 1.10
CA CYS A 197 17.23 -5.30 0.77
C CYS A 197 16.90 -5.13 -0.73
N ASN A 198 17.42 -5.97 -1.62
CA ASN A 198 17.04 -5.96 -3.03
C ASN A 198 15.75 -6.74 -3.31
N GLY A 199 15.22 -7.43 -2.30
CA GLY A 199 13.95 -8.13 -2.35
C GLY A 199 14.05 -9.60 -1.96
N GLY A 200 12.87 -10.20 -1.80
CA GLY A 200 12.77 -11.56 -1.31
C GLY A 200 11.37 -12.13 -1.35
N SER A 201 11.26 -13.37 -0.92
CA SER A 201 10.03 -14.13 -0.84
C SER A 201 9.86 -14.69 0.56
N THR A 202 8.66 -14.53 1.09
CA THR A 202 8.26 -14.96 2.43
C THR A 202 8.35 -16.48 2.59
N VAL A 203 7.96 -17.23 1.56
CA VAL A 203 8.09 -18.70 1.50
C VAL A 203 9.55 -19.12 1.58
N THR A 204 10.43 -18.43 0.85
CA THR A 204 11.86 -18.75 0.84
C THR A 204 12.51 -18.46 2.20
N ALA A 205 12.07 -17.39 2.87
CA ALA A 205 12.54 -17.06 4.22
C ALA A 205 12.10 -18.10 5.26
N LEU A 206 10.83 -18.53 5.23
CA LEU A 206 10.34 -19.57 6.12
C LEU A 206 10.95 -20.93 5.81
N ARG A 207 11.17 -21.28 4.53
CA ARG A 207 11.92 -22.47 4.15
C ARG A 207 13.31 -22.45 4.78
N TRP A 208 14.01 -21.32 4.69
CA TRP A 208 15.32 -21.15 5.31
C TRP A 208 15.25 -21.33 6.84
N LEU A 209 14.33 -20.64 7.53
CA LEU A 209 14.13 -20.77 8.98
C LEU A 209 13.86 -22.22 9.38
N ASN A 210 12.97 -22.91 8.68
CA ASN A 210 12.59 -24.30 8.97
C ASN A 210 13.73 -25.30 8.69
N GLN A 211 14.45 -25.14 7.58
CA GLN A 211 15.53 -26.08 7.21
C GLN A 211 16.78 -25.91 8.08
N THR A 212 17.12 -24.66 8.42
CA THR A 212 18.34 -24.37 9.19
C THR A 212 18.10 -24.39 10.69
N GLN A 213 16.83 -24.39 11.13
CA GLN A 213 16.44 -24.23 12.53
C GLN A 213 17.10 -22.99 13.15
N ALA A 214 17.25 -21.93 12.34
CA ALA A 214 17.87 -20.69 12.78
C ALA A 214 17.07 -20.08 13.94
N LYS A 215 17.78 -19.75 15.01
CA LYS A 215 17.24 -19.06 16.19
C LYS A 215 17.30 -17.57 15.95
N LEU A 216 16.14 -16.93 15.84
CA LEU A 216 16.03 -15.49 15.72
C LEU A 216 16.30 -14.86 17.09
N VAL A 217 17.36 -14.04 17.16
CA VAL A 217 17.71 -13.29 18.38
C VAL A 217 16.85 -12.02 18.48
N ARG A 218 16.94 -11.35 19.62
CA ARG A 218 16.26 -10.07 19.81
C ARG A 218 16.82 -8.99 18.86
N SER A 219 15.97 -8.06 18.49
CA SER A 219 16.32 -6.85 17.74
C SER A 219 17.38 -6.01 18.46
N SER A 220 17.41 -6.05 19.81
CA SER A 220 18.47 -5.40 20.61
C SER A 220 19.85 -6.00 20.41
N GLU A 221 19.94 -7.30 20.11
CA GLU A 221 21.21 -8.01 19.88
C GLU A 221 21.68 -7.87 18.43
N TYR A 222 20.73 -7.85 17.48
CA TYR A 222 21.01 -7.56 16.08
C TYR A 222 20.06 -6.49 15.51
N PRO A 223 20.39 -5.20 15.70
CA PRO A 223 19.54 -4.08 15.27
C PRO A 223 19.41 -3.96 13.75
N PHE A 224 18.25 -3.46 13.31
CA PHE A 224 17.97 -3.16 11.91
C PHE A 224 18.81 -2.00 11.36
N LYS A 225 19.45 -2.21 10.21
CA LYS A 225 20.40 -1.29 9.57
C LYS A 225 19.89 -0.69 8.26
N ALA A 226 18.70 -1.09 7.79
CA ALA A 226 18.13 -0.68 6.51
C ALA A 226 19.03 -0.93 5.27
N GLN A 227 19.94 -1.90 5.36
CA GLN A 227 20.82 -2.33 4.28
C GLN A 227 21.15 -3.81 4.42
N SER A 228 21.50 -4.46 3.31
CA SER A 228 22.03 -5.82 3.35
C SER A 228 23.42 -5.82 4.00
N GLY A 229 23.67 -6.79 4.86
CA GLY A 229 24.93 -7.04 5.52
C GLY A 229 25.44 -8.46 5.28
N ILE A 230 26.48 -8.82 6.02
CA ILE A 230 27.00 -10.18 6.08
C ILE A 230 26.19 -10.93 7.15
N CYS A 231 25.79 -12.17 6.88
CA CYS A 231 25.13 -12.99 7.89
C CYS A 231 26.04 -13.22 9.10
N HIS A 232 25.49 -13.02 10.30
CA HIS A 232 26.14 -13.31 11.57
C HIS A 232 25.45 -14.49 12.28
N TYR A 233 26.25 -15.34 12.90
CA TYR A 233 25.77 -16.43 13.76
C TYR A 233 25.86 -16.03 15.23
N PHE A 234 24.84 -16.37 16.00
CA PHE A 234 24.68 -15.97 17.40
C PHE A 234 24.81 -17.17 18.34
N SER A 235 25.96 -17.84 18.32
CA SER A 235 26.21 -19.05 19.13
C SER A 235 26.22 -18.80 20.63
N LEU A 236 26.45 -17.55 21.04
CA LEU A 236 26.54 -17.13 22.44
C LEU A 236 25.28 -16.41 22.92
N SER A 237 24.23 -16.34 22.09
CA SER A 237 22.96 -15.78 22.55
C SER A 237 22.27 -16.76 23.49
N ASP A 238 21.86 -16.27 24.65
CA ASP A 238 21.08 -17.03 25.63
C ASP A 238 19.60 -17.13 25.24
N PHE A 239 19.18 -16.45 24.17
CA PHE A 239 17.80 -16.45 23.68
C PHE A 239 17.73 -16.61 22.16
N GLY A 240 16.73 -17.34 21.71
CA GLY A 240 16.25 -17.21 20.34
C GLY A 240 15.02 -18.03 20.06
N VAL A 241 14.29 -17.62 19.03
CA VAL A 241 13.04 -18.26 18.60
C VAL A 241 13.27 -18.95 17.26
N SER A 242 12.96 -20.24 17.18
CA SER A 242 12.95 -20.98 15.91
C SER A 242 11.53 -21.38 15.53
N ILE A 243 11.28 -21.57 14.24
CA ILE A 243 10.05 -22.20 13.75
C ILE A 243 10.29 -23.71 13.60
N LYS A 244 9.26 -24.51 13.89
CA LYS A 244 9.29 -25.96 13.66
C LYS A 244 8.52 -26.39 12.41
N GLY A 245 7.65 -25.52 11.92
CA GLY A 245 6.80 -25.81 10.77
C GLY A 245 6.16 -24.55 10.21
N TYR A 246 5.80 -24.63 8.93
CA TYR A 246 4.96 -23.63 8.29
C TYR A 246 4.11 -24.27 7.19
N GLU A 247 2.95 -23.69 6.95
CA GLU A 247 2.08 -24.06 5.82
C GLU A 247 2.05 -22.92 4.80
N ALA A 248 2.05 -23.25 3.51
CA ALA A 248 2.01 -22.27 2.42
C ALA A 248 0.90 -22.62 1.43
N TYR A 249 -0.13 -21.79 1.35
CA TYR A 249 -1.32 -22.06 0.53
C TYR A 249 -1.58 -20.95 -0.46
N ALA A 250 -2.15 -21.25 -1.63
CA ALA A 250 -2.74 -20.22 -2.48
C ALA A 250 -4.26 -20.13 -2.27
N PHE A 251 -4.73 -19.04 -1.66
CA PHE A 251 -6.15 -18.85 -1.35
C PHE A 251 -6.99 -18.27 -2.50
N SER A 252 -7.14 -19.02 -3.58
CA SER A 252 -8.15 -18.64 -4.58
C SER A 252 -9.56 -18.91 -4.03
N ARG A 253 -10.36 -17.84 -3.82
CA ARG A 253 -11.80 -17.92 -3.50
C ARG A 253 -12.15 -18.48 -2.11
N CYS A 254 -11.22 -18.44 -1.16
CA CYS A 254 -11.38 -19.04 0.16
C CYS A 254 -11.07 -18.06 1.31
N GLU A 255 -11.65 -16.85 1.29
CA GLU A 255 -11.43 -15.86 2.36
C GLU A 255 -11.92 -16.34 3.73
N GLU A 256 -12.97 -17.17 3.79
CA GLU A 256 -13.44 -17.77 5.05
C GLU A 256 -12.40 -18.74 5.64
N GLU A 257 -11.70 -19.49 4.79
CA GLU A 257 -10.61 -20.36 5.22
C GLU A 257 -9.41 -19.56 5.73
N MET A 258 -9.10 -18.45 5.06
CA MET A 258 -8.09 -17.50 5.55
C MET A 258 -8.49 -16.93 6.91
N MET A 259 -9.76 -16.56 7.12
CA MET A 259 -10.27 -16.12 8.42
C MET A 259 -10.10 -17.23 9.47
N ALA A 260 -10.40 -18.48 9.13
CA ALA A 260 -10.26 -19.60 10.05
C ALA A 260 -8.80 -19.85 10.44
N LYS A 261 -7.89 -19.84 9.46
CA LYS A 261 -6.44 -19.96 9.71
C LYS A 261 -5.92 -18.80 10.55
N LEU A 262 -6.37 -17.56 10.29
CA LEU A 262 -6.03 -16.39 11.10
C LEU A 262 -6.42 -16.59 12.57
N VAL A 263 -7.66 -17.02 12.81
CA VAL A 263 -8.21 -17.22 14.17
C VAL A 263 -7.52 -18.38 14.86
N GLN A 264 -7.21 -19.45 14.13
CA GLN A 264 -6.66 -20.68 14.69
C GLN A 264 -5.16 -20.55 15.01
N TYR A 265 -4.38 -19.93 14.14
CA TYR A 265 -2.92 -20.02 14.20
C TYR A 265 -2.20 -18.70 14.46
N GLY A 266 -2.86 -17.55 14.28
CA GLY A 266 -2.20 -16.26 14.44
C GLY A 266 -2.18 -15.40 13.19
N PRO A 267 -1.54 -14.22 13.25
CA PRO A 267 -1.34 -13.33 12.12
C PRO A 267 -0.71 -14.02 10.91
N LEU A 268 -1.15 -13.63 9.72
CA LEU A 268 -0.83 -14.31 8.47
C LEU A 268 0.04 -13.43 7.60
N THR A 269 1.18 -13.95 7.16
CA THR A 269 1.97 -13.26 6.12
C THR A 269 1.27 -13.39 4.77
N VAL A 270 1.15 -12.29 4.02
CA VAL A 270 0.53 -12.25 2.70
C VAL A 270 1.35 -11.37 1.75
N ILE A 271 1.26 -11.64 0.44
CA ILE A 271 1.85 -10.78 -0.59
C ILE A 271 0.72 -10.16 -1.41
N VAL A 272 0.75 -8.83 -1.57
CA VAL A 272 -0.30 -8.02 -2.18
C VAL A 272 0.28 -7.07 -3.23
N ASP A 273 -0.58 -6.56 -4.11
CA ASP A 273 -0.24 -5.41 -4.95
C ASP A 273 -0.50 -4.11 -4.19
N ALA A 274 0.57 -3.44 -3.76
CA ALA A 274 0.48 -2.23 -2.92
C ALA A 274 0.93 -0.95 -3.65
N VAL A 275 0.96 -0.93 -4.99
CA VAL A 275 1.36 0.29 -5.73
C VAL A 275 0.48 1.49 -5.41
N SER A 276 -0.83 1.29 -5.26
CA SER A 276 -1.78 2.35 -4.91
C SER A 276 -1.75 2.75 -3.44
N TRP A 277 -1.08 1.98 -2.59
CA TRP A 277 -1.02 2.24 -1.15
C TRP A 277 -0.07 3.40 -0.83
N GLN A 278 0.76 3.83 -1.77
CA GLN A 278 1.76 4.88 -1.57
C GLN A 278 1.20 6.12 -0.86
N ASP A 279 0.00 6.58 -1.24
CA ASP A 279 -0.62 7.80 -0.69
C ASP A 279 -1.78 7.53 0.28
N TYR A 280 -1.99 6.28 0.70
CA TYR A 280 -3.10 5.91 1.59
C TYR A 280 -2.96 6.61 2.95
N LEU A 281 -4.06 7.20 3.43
CA LEU A 281 -4.15 7.84 4.74
C LEU A 281 -5.18 7.17 5.66
N GLY A 282 -6.26 6.61 5.11
CA GLY A 282 -7.27 5.92 5.92
C GLY A 282 -8.47 5.46 5.11
N GLY A 283 -9.49 4.93 5.79
CA GLY A 283 -10.68 4.31 5.17
C GLY A 283 -10.40 2.92 4.60
N VAL A 284 -11.39 2.30 3.94
CA VAL A 284 -11.25 0.95 3.37
C VAL A 284 -10.92 1.02 1.88
N ILE A 285 -9.80 0.41 1.47
CA ILE A 285 -9.43 0.26 0.07
C ILE A 285 -10.37 -0.77 -0.57
N GLN A 286 -11.20 -0.32 -1.53
CA GLN A 286 -12.18 -1.17 -2.22
C GLN A 286 -11.86 -1.39 -3.70
N HIS A 287 -11.20 -0.42 -4.29
CA HIS A 287 -10.82 -0.33 -5.69
C HIS A 287 -9.35 0.13 -5.70
N HIS A 288 -8.62 0.05 -6.82
CA HIS A 288 -7.26 0.61 -6.98
C HIS A 288 -6.04 -0.30 -6.80
N CYS A 289 -6.15 -1.62 -6.78
CA CYS A 289 -4.94 -2.44 -6.92
C CYS A 289 -4.65 -2.73 -8.39
N SER A 290 -3.59 -2.09 -8.89
CA SER A 290 -3.53 -1.58 -10.27
C SER A 290 -2.32 -2.03 -11.08
N SER A 291 -1.33 -2.69 -10.48
CA SER A 291 -0.14 -3.16 -11.21
C SER A 291 -0.34 -4.55 -11.82
N GLY A 292 -1.29 -5.32 -11.29
CA GLY A 292 -1.56 -6.69 -11.75
C GLY A 292 -0.49 -7.69 -11.31
N HIS A 293 0.40 -7.32 -10.39
CA HIS A 293 1.45 -8.17 -9.82
C HIS A 293 1.59 -7.91 -8.32
N ALA A 294 1.48 -8.94 -7.48
CA ALA A 294 1.79 -8.78 -6.07
C ALA A 294 3.28 -8.49 -5.87
N ASN A 295 3.57 -7.48 -5.06
CA ASN A 295 4.90 -6.86 -4.96
C ASN A 295 5.27 -6.49 -3.53
N HIS A 296 4.37 -6.63 -2.56
CA HIS A 296 4.60 -6.19 -1.19
C HIS A 296 4.14 -7.23 -0.19
N ALA A 297 4.98 -7.54 0.80
CA ALA A 297 4.63 -8.47 1.86
C ALA A 297 4.19 -7.73 3.13
N VAL A 298 3.09 -8.18 3.72
CA VAL A 298 2.44 -7.56 4.88
C VAL A 298 1.85 -8.63 5.79
N LEU A 299 1.42 -8.23 6.99
CA LEU A 299 0.89 -9.13 8.00
C LEU A 299 -0.59 -8.85 8.24
N VAL A 300 -1.46 -9.82 7.95
CA VAL A 300 -2.89 -9.75 8.29
C VAL A 300 -3.06 -10.13 9.75
N VAL A 301 -3.61 -9.23 10.55
CA VAL A 301 -3.74 -9.40 12.01
C VAL A 301 -5.19 -9.53 12.46
N GLY A 302 -6.15 -9.24 11.58
CA GLY A 302 -7.56 -9.23 11.93
C GLY A 302 -8.48 -9.04 10.73
N TYR A 303 -9.77 -9.00 11.00
CA TYR A 303 -10.83 -8.62 10.08
C TYR A 303 -12.03 -8.03 10.84
N ASP A 304 -12.86 -7.29 10.14
CA ASP A 304 -14.12 -6.76 10.64
C ASP A 304 -15.21 -6.87 9.57
N LYS A 305 -16.26 -7.64 9.86
CA LYS A 305 -17.45 -7.85 9.01
C LYS A 305 -18.71 -7.19 9.62
N THR A 306 -18.56 -6.34 10.62
CA THR A 306 -19.70 -5.74 11.35
C THR A 306 -20.36 -4.58 10.60
N GLY A 307 -19.61 -3.92 9.69
CA GLY A 307 -20.11 -2.82 8.86
C GLY A 307 -20.47 -3.24 7.44
N ASP A 308 -21.02 -2.28 6.67
CA ASP A 308 -21.44 -2.47 5.27
C ASP A 308 -20.30 -2.85 4.31
N ILE A 309 -19.06 -2.52 4.69
CA ILE A 309 -17.86 -2.80 3.91
C ILE A 309 -16.94 -3.65 4.79
N PRO A 310 -17.09 -4.98 4.77
CA PRO A 310 -16.19 -5.87 5.47
C PRO A 310 -14.73 -5.66 5.02
N TYR A 311 -13.77 -5.73 5.93
CA TYR A 311 -12.35 -5.49 5.62
C TYR A 311 -11.38 -6.34 6.44
N TRP A 312 -10.22 -6.59 5.85
CA TRP A 312 -9.02 -7.13 6.48
C TRP A 312 -8.27 -6.02 7.21
N ILE A 313 -7.72 -6.32 8.39
CA ILE A 313 -6.83 -5.45 9.16
C ILE A 313 -5.41 -5.90 8.89
N ILE A 314 -4.62 -5.04 8.26
CA ILE A 314 -3.30 -5.39 7.77
C ILE A 314 -2.26 -4.45 8.37
N GLN A 315 -1.28 -5.04 9.06
CA GLN A 315 -0.10 -4.33 9.55
C GLN A 315 0.91 -4.16 8.42
N ASN A 316 1.30 -2.92 8.17
CA ASN A 316 2.36 -2.58 7.21
C ASN A 316 3.71 -2.40 7.93
N SER A 317 4.78 -2.19 7.16
CA SER A 317 6.15 -2.00 7.66
C SER A 317 6.74 -0.63 7.24
N TRP A 318 5.90 0.39 7.10
CA TRP A 318 6.29 1.75 6.66
C TRP A 318 6.27 2.79 7.79
N GLY A 319 6.26 2.32 9.03
CA GLY A 319 6.17 3.17 10.23
C GLY A 319 4.75 3.63 10.54
N THR A 320 4.55 4.07 11.78
CA THR A 320 3.24 4.49 12.32
C THR A 320 2.69 5.77 11.69
N THR A 321 3.53 6.57 11.02
CA THR A 321 3.10 7.79 10.33
C THR A 321 2.42 7.53 9.00
N TRP A 322 2.43 6.29 8.50
CA TRP A 322 1.75 5.89 7.27
C TRP A 322 0.38 5.28 7.56
N GLY A 323 -0.61 5.52 6.70
CA GLY A 323 -1.94 4.92 6.84
C GLY A 323 -2.59 5.22 8.19
N VAL A 324 -3.32 4.24 8.72
CA VAL A 324 -3.98 4.34 10.03
C VAL A 324 -3.04 3.78 11.09
N GLU A 325 -2.17 4.63 11.63
CA GLU A 325 -1.16 4.25 12.64
C GLU A 325 -0.24 3.10 12.18
N GLY A 326 0.03 3.02 10.88
CA GLY A 326 0.81 1.94 10.25
C GLY A 326 -0.01 0.77 9.71
N TYR A 327 -1.33 0.81 9.84
CA TYR A 327 -2.25 -0.19 9.32
C TYR A 327 -2.95 0.28 8.05
N VAL A 328 -3.46 -0.69 7.28
CA VAL A 328 -4.34 -0.48 6.14
C VAL A 328 -5.53 -1.43 6.20
N TYR A 329 -6.68 -0.91 5.78
CA TYR A 329 -7.91 -1.67 5.70
C TYR A 329 -8.23 -1.97 4.24
N VAL A 330 -8.35 -3.25 3.91
CA VAL A 330 -8.62 -3.71 2.55
C VAL A 330 -9.93 -4.48 2.55
N LYS A 331 -10.84 -4.11 1.65
CA LYS A 331 -12.16 -4.72 1.56
C LYS A 331 -12.06 -6.25 1.38
N MET A 332 -12.83 -6.98 2.19
CA MET A 332 -13.08 -8.41 2.00
C MET A 332 -14.15 -8.60 0.92
N GLY A 333 -14.07 -9.75 0.28
CA GLY A 333 -14.93 -10.12 -0.83
C GLY A 333 -14.41 -9.54 -2.14
N ASN A 334 -14.55 -10.33 -3.21
CA ASN A 334 -14.07 -9.98 -4.55
C ASN A 334 -12.55 -9.80 -4.68
N ASN A 335 -11.78 -10.26 -3.68
CA ASN A 335 -10.32 -10.35 -3.74
C ASN A 335 -9.66 -9.10 -4.31
N VAL A 336 -9.97 -7.97 -3.68
CA VAL A 336 -9.38 -6.68 -4.02
C VAL A 336 -7.86 -6.84 -3.85
N CYS A 337 -7.10 -6.54 -4.92
CA CYS A 337 -5.62 -6.60 -4.99
C CYS A 337 -4.91 -7.86 -5.52
N ASP A 338 -5.58 -8.64 -6.39
CA ASP A 338 -5.01 -9.85 -6.98
C ASP A 338 -4.43 -9.77 -8.42
N TYR A 339 -3.52 -10.71 -8.70
CA TYR A 339 -2.78 -10.97 -9.94
C TYR A 339 -3.61 -11.62 -11.07
N TYR A 340 -4.51 -12.59 -10.82
CA TYR A 340 -5.08 -13.42 -11.91
C TYR A 340 -6.15 -12.74 -12.76
N ARG A 341 -6.66 -11.56 -12.37
CA ARG A 341 -7.73 -10.88 -13.12
C ARG A 341 -7.25 -10.24 -14.43
N MET A 342 -5.95 -10.03 -14.64
CA MET A 342 -5.44 -9.34 -15.84
C MET A 342 -5.09 -10.26 -17.02
N LYS A 343 -5.13 -11.59 -16.88
CA LYS A 343 -4.85 -12.53 -18.00
C LYS A 343 -5.98 -12.76 -19.01
N LYS A 344 -7.12 -12.04 -18.90
CA LYS A 344 -8.24 -12.14 -19.86
C LYS A 344 -8.71 -10.80 -20.44
N ILE A 345 -7.78 -9.91 -20.77
CA ILE A 345 -8.04 -8.90 -21.82
C ILE A 345 -7.31 -9.38 -23.08
N PRO A 346 -8.00 -9.99 -24.07
CA PRO A 346 -7.38 -10.32 -25.34
C PRO A 346 -6.88 -9.04 -25.99
N ARG A 347 -5.57 -8.94 -26.25
CA ARG A 347 -5.05 -7.91 -27.15
C ARG A 347 -5.57 -8.21 -28.56
N GLY A 348 -6.22 -7.23 -29.15
CA GLY A 348 -6.54 -7.21 -30.58
C GLY A 348 -7.94 -7.70 -30.91
N PHE A 349 -8.91 -6.79 -30.89
CA PHE A 349 -10.12 -6.96 -31.69
C PHE A 349 -10.40 -5.65 -32.44
N ARG A 350 -9.94 -5.58 -33.70
CA ARG A 350 -10.56 -4.70 -34.70
C ARG A 350 -11.78 -5.43 -35.21
N ILE A 351 -12.96 -4.84 -35.09
CA ILE A 351 -14.12 -5.23 -35.90
C ILE A 351 -14.51 -4.05 -36.77
N ARG A 352 -14.29 -4.20 -38.08
CA ARG A 352 -15.14 -3.55 -39.07
C ARG A 352 -16.45 -4.32 -39.10
N ASN A 353 -17.56 -3.57 -39.13
CA ASN A 353 -18.96 -4.02 -39.19
C ASN A 353 -19.51 -4.56 -37.86
N THR A 354 -20.08 -3.67 -37.04
CA THR A 354 -21.07 -4.03 -36.03
C THR A 354 -22.46 -3.57 -36.51
N PRO A 355 -23.46 -4.46 -36.57
CA PRO A 355 -24.86 -4.06 -36.53
C PRO A 355 -25.18 -3.54 -35.12
N THR A 356 -25.97 -2.48 -35.05
CA THR A 356 -26.59 -1.97 -33.82
C THR A 356 -27.61 -2.97 -33.26
N ILE A 357 -27.91 -2.84 -31.94
CA ILE A 357 -28.97 -3.44 -31.09
C ILE A 357 -28.33 -4.16 -29.89
N GLY A 358 -28.68 -3.98 -28.61
CA GLY A 358 -29.70 -3.18 -27.93
C GLY A 358 -29.51 -3.39 -26.41
N ARG A 359 -29.68 -2.33 -25.61
CA ARG A 359 -29.51 -2.34 -24.15
C ARG A 359 -30.67 -3.08 -23.46
N ASN A 360 -30.38 -3.64 -22.27
CA ASN A 360 -31.31 -4.12 -21.23
C ASN A 360 -31.80 -5.59 -21.33
N ASN A 361 -30.90 -6.56 -21.15
CA ASN A 361 -31.28 -7.92 -20.75
C ASN A 361 -30.81 -8.20 -19.29
N PRO A 362 -31.72 -8.20 -18.29
CA PRO A 362 -31.40 -8.47 -16.89
C PRO A 362 -30.82 -9.86 -16.66
N GLU A 363 -31.19 -10.84 -17.48
CA GLU A 363 -30.67 -12.21 -17.40
C GLU A 363 -29.23 -12.30 -17.92
N MET A 364 -28.90 -11.49 -18.94
CA MET A 364 -27.52 -11.33 -19.41
C MET A 364 -26.69 -10.54 -18.40
N CYS A 365 -27.25 -9.53 -17.73
CA CYS A 365 -26.61 -8.88 -16.58
C CYS A 365 -26.39 -9.85 -15.42
N ARG A 366 -27.34 -10.73 -15.07
CA ARG A 366 -27.13 -11.77 -14.04
C ARG A 366 -26.08 -12.79 -14.46
N LYS A 367 -26.06 -13.21 -15.74
CA LYS A 367 -25.02 -14.09 -16.29
C LYS A 367 -23.65 -13.40 -16.32
N TRP A 368 -23.58 -12.10 -16.60
CA TRP A 368 -22.35 -11.31 -16.52
C TRP A 368 -21.91 -11.07 -15.07
N ILE A 369 -22.82 -10.80 -14.12
CA ILE A 369 -22.52 -10.71 -12.68
C ILE A 369 -22.03 -12.06 -12.14
N ALA A 370 -22.62 -13.19 -12.58
CA ALA A 370 -22.13 -14.53 -12.25
C ALA A 370 -20.77 -14.87 -12.90
N ILE A 371 -20.41 -14.22 -14.02
CA ILE A 371 -19.09 -14.33 -14.66
C ILE A 371 -18.07 -13.37 -14.03
N LEU A 372 -18.50 -12.22 -13.52
CA LEU A 372 -17.70 -11.19 -12.84
C LEU A 372 -17.46 -11.50 -11.35
N ASN A 373 -18.26 -12.38 -10.74
CA ASN A 373 -18.06 -12.92 -9.37
C ASN A 373 -16.94 -13.96 -9.26
N LYS A 374 -15.99 -13.97 -10.19
CA LYS A 374 -14.81 -14.84 -10.16
C LYS A 374 -13.61 -14.02 -9.74
N CYS A 375 -13.39 -13.93 -8.43
CA CYS A 375 -12.24 -13.21 -7.89
C CYS A 375 -11.35 -14.19 -7.12
N SER A 376 -10.03 -14.10 -7.29
CA SER A 376 -8.99 -14.87 -6.57
C SER A 376 -8.15 -13.87 -5.79
N LEU A 377 -7.66 -14.17 -4.58
CA LEU A 377 -6.52 -13.53 -3.91
C LEU A 377 -5.43 -14.57 -4.02
N ASP A 378 -4.30 -14.31 -4.65
CA ASP A 378 -3.13 -15.17 -4.51
C ASP A 378 -2.44 -14.86 -3.17
N LEU A 379 -3.19 -15.10 -2.10
CA LEU A 379 -2.65 -15.07 -0.76
C LEU A 379 -1.77 -16.30 -0.64
N ILE A 380 -0.44 -16.16 -0.68
CA ILE A 380 0.42 -17.15 -0.03
C ILE A 380 0.38 -16.89 1.45
N LEU A 381 -0.58 -17.53 2.09
CA LEU A 381 -0.73 -17.55 3.54
C LEU A 381 0.40 -18.37 4.10
N LEU A 382 1.11 -17.80 5.06
CA LEU A 382 2.09 -18.54 5.82
C LEU A 382 1.66 -18.58 7.27
N VAL A 383 1.30 -19.78 7.70
CA VAL A 383 1.05 -20.10 9.10
C VAL A 383 2.34 -20.61 9.69
N ILE A 384 2.67 -20.18 10.89
CA ILE A 384 3.73 -20.80 11.69
C ILE A 384 3.01 -21.68 12.70
N ASP A 385 3.05 -23.00 12.48
CA ASP A 385 2.27 -23.95 13.28
C ASP A 385 2.83 -24.10 14.69
N GLU A 386 4.15 -24.14 14.80
CA GLU A 386 4.85 -24.19 16.07
C GLU A 386 6.14 -23.40 16.02
N VAL A 387 6.40 -22.70 17.12
CA VAL A 387 7.72 -22.16 17.44
C VAL A 387 8.33 -22.90 18.64
N GLY A 388 9.64 -22.75 18.82
CA GLY A 388 10.36 -23.21 19.99
C GLY A 388 11.31 -22.14 20.50
N SER A 389 11.56 -22.14 21.80
CA SER A 389 12.66 -21.44 22.46
C SER A 389 13.45 -22.43 23.32
N ASP A 390 14.73 -22.18 23.53
CA ASP A 390 15.53 -22.93 24.52
C ASP A 390 15.07 -22.63 25.96
#